data_AF-A0AAJ4P2Z8-F1
#
_entry.id   AF-A0AAJ4P2Z8-F1
#
_cell.length_a   1.000
_cell.length_b   1.000
_cell.length_c   1.000
_cell.angle_alpha   90.00
_cell.angle_beta   90.00
_cell.angle_gamma   90.00
#
_symmetry.space_group_name_H-M   'P 1'
#
loop_
_entity.id
_entity.type
_entity.pdbx_description
1 polymer ?
#
loop_
_entity_poly.entity_id
_entity_poly.type
_entity_poly.pdbx_seq_one_letter_code
_entity_poly.pdbx_strand_id
1 'polypeptide(L)'
;MIKKIIGFSILFLFSFSLSAGIRFSPIQLYIQDFKRQKSTTVNIESTGLSTSKIYEISAFKWQQNEKGEDVLLEDNTLLFNPKTFELKPESKQVVRIGFSQPPLNLEQQQSWRIIFKEVTPVDDNSSINFLFNFSLPFFAGKQVTPQLNIDLQKINELAYLNVNNLSKSHAKITEVIVLDSKNNQLMKKDFVQYILSGNKIKFELGELKENGDLKLKIKVEDHEGYLEFPVKA
;
A
#
# COMPACT_ATOMS: atom_id res chain seq x y z
N MET A 1 70.48 -17.38 -12.25
CA MET A 1 69.37 -17.04 -11.34
C MET A 1 68.42 -16.07 -12.05
N ILE A 2 67.26 -16.53 -12.51
CA ILE A 2 66.22 -15.67 -13.11
C ILE A 2 64.98 -15.75 -12.23
N LYS A 3 64.64 -14.64 -11.56
CA LYS A 3 63.46 -14.50 -10.70
C LYS A 3 62.24 -14.24 -11.60
N LYS A 4 61.25 -15.13 -11.58
CA LYS A 4 59.94 -14.89 -12.19
C LYS A 4 59.11 -14.01 -11.26
N ILE A 5 58.69 -12.84 -11.75
CA ILE A 5 57.69 -11.98 -11.12
C ILE A 5 56.33 -12.51 -11.54
N ILE A 6 55.55 -13.01 -10.58
CA ILE A 6 54.16 -13.43 -10.79
C ILE A 6 53.28 -12.21 -10.52
N GLY A 7 52.72 -11.63 -11.59
CA GLY A 7 51.76 -10.54 -11.49
C GLY A 7 50.38 -11.08 -11.13
N PHE A 8 49.83 -10.62 -10.00
CA PHE A 8 48.49 -10.96 -9.53
C PHE A 8 47.48 -9.97 -10.14
N SER A 9 46.68 -10.43 -11.11
CA SER A 9 45.62 -9.62 -11.73
C SER A 9 44.32 -9.80 -10.95
N ILE A 10 43.85 -8.73 -10.30
CA ILE A 10 42.56 -8.71 -9.57
C ILE A 10 41.46 -8.36 -10.59
N LEU A 11 40.63 -9.36 -10.92
CA LEU A 11 39.35 -9.13 -11.61
C LEU A 11 38.32 -8.59 -10.60
N PHE A 12 37.93 -7.33 -10.76
CA PHE A 12 36.74 -6.78 -10.09
C PHE A 12 35.49 -7.30 -10.80
N LEU A 13 34.85 -8.33 -10.23
CA LEU A 13 33.53 -8.79 -10.66
C LEU A 13 32.47 -7.80 -10.13
N PHE A 14 32.12 -6.81 -10.94
CA PHE A 14 30.90 -6.02 -10.72
C PHE A 14 29.69 -6.92 -10.97
N SER A 15 29.06 -7.38 -9.89
CA SER A 15 27.77 -8.05 -9.96
C SER A 15 26.70 -7.00 -10.24
N PHE A 16 26.31 -6.82 -11.50
CA PHE A 16 25.09 -6.09 -11.83
C PHE A 16 23.90 -6.99 -11.47
N SER A 17 23.19 -6.66 -10.39
CA SER A 17 21.88 -7.24 -10.15
C SER A 17 20.91 -6.68 -11.21
N LEU A 18 20.66 -7.46 -12.26
CA LEU A 18 19.62 -7.14 -13.23
C LEU A 18 18.27 -7.44 -12.55
N SER A 19 17.61 -6.41 -12.02
CA SER A 19 16.26 -6.53 -11.47
C SER A 19 15.26 -6.37 -12.62
N ALA A 20 14.54 -7.44 -12.92
CA ALA A 20 13.37 -7.38 -13.77
C ALA A 20 12.13 -7.03 -12.92
N GLY A 21 11.37 -6.02 -13.32
CA GLY A 21 10.21 -5.57 -12.56
C GLY A 21 9.40 -4.48 -13.26
N ILE A 22 8.18 -4.30 -12.74
CA ILE A 22 7.27 -3.23 -13.13
C ILE A 22 7.13 -2.28 -11.94
N ARG A 23 7.41 -1.00 -12.14
CA ARG A 23 7.34 0.04 -11.12
C ARG A 23 6.18 0.99 -11.39
N PHE A 24 5.36 1.23 -10.37
CA PHE A 24 4.31 2.24 -10.38
C PHE A 24 4.74 3.46 -9.57
N SER A 25 4.52 4.66 -10.12
CA SER A 25 4.81 5.92 -9.42
C SER A 25 3.77 7.00 -9.74
N PRO A 26 3.02 7.50 -8.74
CA PRO A 26 3.07 7.12 -7.32
C PRO A 26 2.36 5.78 -7.02
N ILE A 27 2.58 5.22 -5.83
CA ILE A 27 1.92 3.99 -5.35
C ILE A 27 0.57 4.25 -4.66
N GLN A 28 0.25 5.51 -4.37
CA GLN A 28 -1.05 5.98 -3.92
C GLN A 28 -1.47 7.15 -4.78
N LEU A 29 -2.75 7.18 -5.15
CA LEU A 29 -3.30 8.17 -6.06
C LEU A 29 -4.26 9.08 -5.31
N TYR A 30 -4.26 10.36 -5.66
CA TYR A 30 -5.06 11.37 -4.98
C TYR A 30 -5.70 12.36 -5.95
N ILE A 31 -6.95 12.73 -5.67
CA ILE A 31 -7.57 13.98 -6.12
C ILE A 31 -8.17 14.67 -4.88
N GLN A 32 -7.52 15.72 -4.39
CA GLN A 32 -7.94 16.39 -3.15
C GLN A 32 -8.88 17.58 -3.39
N ASP A 33 -8.76 18.25 -4.53
CA ASP A 33 -9.58 19.41 -4.88
C ASP A 33 -10.01 19.35 -6.34
N PHE A 34 -11.27 18.94 -6.57
CA PHE A 34 -11.87 18.82 -7.90
C PHE A 34 -12.02 20.15 -8.65
N LYS A 35 -11.92 21.30 -7.96
CA LYS A 35 -11.91 22.61 -8.63
C LYS A 35 -10.59 22.86 -9.33
N ARG A 36 -9.48 22.34 -8.78
CA ARG A 36 -8.12 22.54 -9.31
C ARG A 36 -7.61 21.37 -10.13
N GLN A 37 -8.00 20.15 -9.77
CA GLN A 37 -7.50 18.92 -10.36
C GLN A 37 -8.64 17.95 -10.62
N LYS A 38 -8.90 17.64 -11.90
CA LYS A 38 -9.97 16.71 -12.31
C LYS A 38 -9.47 15.29 -12.57
N SER A 39 -8.15 15.09 -12.59
CA SER A 39 -7.51 13.82 -12.86
C SER A 39 -6.16 13.73 -12.17
N THR A 40 -5.69 12.52 -11.89
CA THR A 40 -4.33 12.21 -11.49
C THR A 40 -3.66 11.31 -12.53
N THR A 41 -2.37 11.06 -12.38
CA THR A 41 -1.59 10.23 -13.31
C THR A 41 -0.73 9.24 -12.55
N VAL A 42 -0.59 8.04 -13.09
CA VAL A 42 0.40 7.05 -12.65
C VAL A 42 1.37 6.76 -13.79
N ASN A 43 2.65 6.71 -13.46
CA ASN A 43 3.71 6.25 -14.36
C ASN A 43 3.97 4.77 -14.07
N ILE A 44 3.99 3.95 -15.12
CA ILE A 44 4.36 2.55 -15.10
C ILE A 44 5.66 2.41 -15.88
N GLU A 45 6.67 1.81 -15.28
CA GLU A 45 7.98 1.61 -15.89
C GLU A 45 8.36 0.14 -15.84
N SER A 46 8.79 -0.38 -16.99
CA SER A 46 9.29 -1.74 -17.14
C SER A 46 10.80 -1.72 -17.20
N THR A 47 11.44 -2.55 -16.39
CA THR A 47 12.88 -2.84 -16.46
C THR A 47 13.06 -4.35 -16.45
N GLY A 48 13.92 -4.89 -17.30
CA GLY A 48 14.24 -6.32 -17.38
C GLY A 48 13.09 -7.25 -17.83
N LEU A 49 11.97 -6.71 -18.35
CA LEU A 49 10.94 -7.55 -18.97
C LEU A 49 11.45 -8.15 -20.29
N SER A 50 11.23 -9.44 -20.51
CA SER A 50 11.61 -10.12 -21.76
C SER A 50 10.57 -9.96 -22.88
N THR A 51 9.31 -9.78 -22.52
CA THR A 51 8.18 -9.67 -23.47
C THR A 51 7.25 -8.54 -23.08
N SER A 52 6.51 -8.02 -24.06
CA SER A 52 5.43 -7.07 -23.81
C SER A 52 4.31 -7.70 -22.99
N LYS A 53 3.69 -6.91 -22.12
CA LYS A 53 2.52 -7.28 -21.33
C LYS A 53 1.36 -6.35 -21.64
N ILE A 54 0.15 -6.88 -21.80
CA ILE A 54 -1.05 -6.07 -22.01
C ILE A 54 -1.77 -5.92 -20.68
N TYR A 55 -2.12 -4.70 -20.31
CA TYR A 55 -2.87 -4.39 -19.10
C TYR A 55 -4.23 -3.79 -19.43
N GLU A 56 -5.26 -4.27 -18.72
CA GLU A 56 -6.58 -3.65 -18.67
C GLU A 56 -6.82 -3.04 -17.29
N ILE A 57 -7.40 -1.83 -17.28
CA ILE A 57 -7.60 -1.05 -16.05
C ILE A 57 -9.08 -1.01 -15.67
N SER A 58 -9.34 -1.27 -14.39
CA SER A 58 -10.67 -1.17 -13.77
C SER A 58 -10.60 -0.46 -12.42
N ALA A 59 -11.73 0.08 -11.96
CA ALA A 59 -11.85 0.65 -10.62
C ALA A 59 -12.89 -0.13 -9.81
N PHE A 60 -12.58 -0.27 -8.52
CA PHE A 60 -13.51 -0.79 -7.54
C PHE A 60 -13.62 0.23 -6.42
N LYS A 61 -14.85 0.62 -6.07
CA LYS A 61 -15.14 1.32 -4.83
C LYS A 61 -14.64 0.48 -3.67
N TRP A 62 -13.82 1.07 -2.82
CA TRP A 62 -13.23 0.41 -1.68
C TRP A 62 -13.93 0.84 -0.41
N GLN A 63 -14.53 -0.13 0.27
CA GLN A 63 -15.22 0.01 1.54
C GLN A 63 -14.61 -0.96 2.55
N GLN A 64 -14.92 -0.77 3.82
CA GLN A 64 -14.62 -1.72 4.87
C GLN A 64 -15.89 -2.09 5.61
N ASN A 65 -16.11 -3.38 5.85
CA ASN A 65 -17.27 -3.85 6.61
C ASN A 65 -17.09 -3.59 8.12
N GLU A 66 -18.07 -3.99 8.94
CA GLU A 66 -18.02 -3.76 10.39
C GLU A 66 -16.87 -4.46 11.11
N LYS A 67 -16.31 -5.52 10.51
CA LYS A 67 -15.12 -6.23 11.01
C LYS A 67 -13.80 -5.58 10.55
N GLY A 68 -13.88 -4.61 9.65
CA GLY A 68 -12.73 -3.96 9.06
C GLY A 68 -12.16 -4.67 7.83
N GLU A 69 -12.87 -5.66 7.27
CA GLU A 69 -12.45 -6.37 6.08
C GLU A 69 -12.77 -5.55 4.82
N ASP A 70 -11.86 -5.60 3.84
CA ASP A 70 -12.01 -4.87 2.58
C ASP A 70 -13.16 -5.44 1.73
N VAL A 71 -14.05 -4.55 1.28
CA VAL A 71 -15.15 -4.84 0.34
C VAL A 71 -14.92 -4.01 -0.92
N LEU A 72 -14.84 -4.69 -2.07
CA LEU A 72 -14.61 -4.08 -3.37
C LEU A 72 -15.86 -4.21 -4.25
N LEU A 73 -16.40 -3.07 -4.68
CA LEU A 73 -17.57 -3.02 -5.56
C LEU A 73 -17.16 -2.38 -6.88
N GLU A 74 -17.44 -3.01 -8.02
CA GLU A 74 -17.06 -2.46 -9.32
C GLU A 74 -17.65 -1.05 -9.52
N ASP A 75 -16.83 -0.12 -10.01
CA ASP A 75 -17.22 1.27 -10.21
C ASP A 75 -16.79 1.76 -11.61
N ASN A 76 -17.79 1.95 -12.46
CA ASN A 76 -17.62 2.39 -13.84
C ASN A 76 -17.64 3.92 -14.01
N THR A 77 -17.68 4.69 -12.92
CA THR A 77 -17.67 6.15 -12.98
C THR A 77 -16.27 6.73 -13.25
N LEU A 78 -15.21 5.95 -12.99
CA LEU A 78 -13.83 6.33 -13.27
C LEU A 78 -13.46 6.12 -14.73
N LEU A 79 -12.69 7.07 -15.26
CA LEU A 79 -12.18 7.07 -16.63
C LEU A 79 -10.67 6.92 -16.62
N PHE A 80 -10.18 6.11 -17.56
CA PHE A 80 -8.78 5.77 -17.74
C PHE A 80 -8.32 6.15 -19.14
N ASN A 81 -7.17 6.82 -19.24
CA ASN A 81 -6.55 7.13 -20.52
C ASN A 81 -5.05 6.75 -20.49
N PRO A 82 -4.64 5.70 -21.23
CA PRO A 82 -5.51 4.72 -21.90
C PRO A 82 -6.21 3.79 -20.87
N LYS A 83 -7.30 3.11 -21.27
CA LYS A 83 -7.95 2.05 -20.45
C LYS A 83 -7.25 0.69 -20.60
N THR A 84 -6.72 0.42 -21.78
CA THR A 84 -5.92 -0.77 -22.09
C THR A 84 -4.64 -0.33 -22.76
N PHE A 85 -3.51 -0.91 -22.38
CA PHE A 85 -2.21 -0.57 -22.98
C PHE A 85 -1.27 -1.77 -23.03
N GLU A 86 -0.31 -1.70 -23.94
CA GLU A 86 0.83 -2.61 -24.02
C GLU A 86 2.03 -1.97 -23.30
N LEU A 87 2.55 -2.64 -22.28
CA LEU A 87 3.81 -2.30 -21.63
C LEU A 87 4.93 -3.08 -22.29
N LYS A 88 5.77 -2.40 -23.07
CA LYS A 88 6.90 -2.99 -23.78
C LYS A 88 8.12 -3.16 -22.84
N PRO A 89 9.07 -4.05 -23.16
CA PRO A 89 10.38 -4.07 -22.51
C PRO A 89 11.05 -2.69 -22.45
N GLU A 90 11.74 -2.41 -21.34
CA GLU A 90 12.46 -1.14 -21.12
C GLU A 90 11.65 0.14 -21.43
N SER A 91 10.33 0.10 -21.18
CA SER A 91 9.43 1.19 -21.56
C SER A 91 8.75 1.87 -20.37
N LYS A 92 8.20 3.05 -20.64
CA LYS A 92 7.40 3.82 -19.70
C LYS A 92 6.03 4.12 -20.29
N GLN A 93 4.99 3.83 -19.52
CA GLN A 93 3.60 4.18 -19.81
C GLN A 93 3.08 5.18 -18.78
N VAL A 94 2.30 6.16 -19.22
CA VAL A 94 1.53 7.04 -18.33
C VAL A 94 0.06 6.74 -18.49
N VAL A 95 -0.65 6.58 -17.37
CA VAL A 95 -2.10 6.41 -17.33
C VAL A 95 -2.69 7.60 -16.58
N ARG A 96 -3.61 8.32 -17.20
CA ARG A 96 -4.42 9.36 -16.58
C ARG A 96 -5.71 8.75 -16.04
N ILE A 97 -6.04 9.09 -14.80
CA ILE A 97 -7.18 8.57 -14.06
C ILE A 97 -8.01 9.75 -13.61
N GLY A 98 -9.31 9.74 -13.89
CA GLY A 98 -10.24 10.77 -13.45
C GLY A 98 -11.64 10.22 -13.31
N PHE A 99 -12.61 11.11 -13.12
CA PHE A 99 -14.01 10.73 -13.05
C PHE A 99 -14.79 11.30 -14.24
N SER A 100 -15.77 10.56 -14.73
CA SER A 100 -16.76 11.05 -15.69
C SER A 100 -17.59 12.19 -15.11
N GLN A 101 -17.95 12.07 -13.83
CA GLN A 101 -18.55 13.14 -13.02
C GLN A 101 -17.89 13.13 -11.64
N PRO A 102 -17.62 14.31 -11.03
CA PRO A 102 -17.05 14.34 -9.68
C PRO A 102 -17.92 13.55 -8.69
N PRO A 103 -17.30 12.72 -7.82
CA PRO A 103 -18.04 12.01 -6.78
C PRO A 103 -18.75 13.00 -5.84
N LEU A 104 -19.96 12.64 -5.43
CA LEU A 104 -20.78 13.43 -4.51
C LEU A 104 -20.25 13.31 -3.08
N ASN A 105 -20.52 14.32 -2.25
CA ASN A 105 -20.22 14.34 -0.81
C ASN A 105 -18.76 14.00 -0.47
N LEU A 106 -17.85 14.89 -0.88
CA LEU A 106 -16.41 14.81 -0.59
C LEU A 106 -16.02 15.48 0.74
N GLU A 107 -16.98 15.71 1.64
CA GLU A 107 -16.64 16.08 3.01
C GLU A 107 -15.88 14.96 3.72
N GLN A 108 -16.24 13.71 3.41
CA GLN A 108 -15.50 12.51 3.77
C GLN A 108 -14.73 12.03 2.54
N GLN A 109 -13.47 11.69 2.73
CA GLN A 109 -12.66 11.10 1.68
C GLN A 109 -13.27 9.77 1.26
N GLN A 110 -13.38 9.57 -0.04
CA GLN A 110 -13.82 8.34 -0.64
C GLN A 110 -12.63 7.58 -1.23
N SER A 111 -12.75 6.27 -1.27
CA SER A 111 -11.63 5.36 -1.60
C SER A 111 -12.00 4.39 -2.70
N TRP A 112 -11.01 4.07 -3.53
CA TRP A 112 -11.09 3.08 -4.60
C TRP A 112 -9.80 2.26 -4.65
N ARG A 113 -9.89 1.08 -5.27
CA ARG A 113 -8.75 0.32 -5.78
C ARG A 113 -8.75 0.38 -7.29
N ILE A 114 -7.65 0.85 -7.87
CA ILE A 114 -7.40 0.84 -9.31
C ILE A 114 -6.63 -0.44 -9.63
N ILE A 115 -7.26 -1.33 -10.37
CA ILE A 115 -6.70 -2.64 -10.71
C ILE A 115 -6.12 -2.57 -12.11
N PHE A 116 -4.82 -2.84 -12.21
CA PHE A 116 -4.11 -3.06 -13.47
C PHE A 116 -3.98 -4.57 -13.64
N LYS A 117 -4.87 -5.15 -14.43
CA LYS A 117 -4.93 -6.59 -14.66
C LYS A 117 -4.15 -6.96 -15.91
N GLU A 118 -3.17 -7.83 -15.80
CA GLU A 118 -2.49 -8.38 -16.98
C GLU A 118 -3.47 -9.29 -17.75
N VAL A 119 -3.64 -9.01 -19.05
CA VAL A 119 -4.43 -9.83 -19.95
C VAL A 119 -3.64 -11.11 -20.26
N THR A 120 -4.30 -12.25 -20.13
CA THR A 120 -3.69 -13.55 -20.41
C THR A 120 -3.22 -13.62 -21.86
N PRO A 121 -1.93 -13.85 -22.13
CA PRO A 121 -1.44 -14.03 -23.49
C PRO A 121 -2.01 -15.33 -24.08
N VAL A 122 -2.28 -15.32 -25.38
CA VAL A 122 -2.60 -16.54 -26.12
C VAL A 122 -1.27 -17.24 -26.42
N ASP A 123 -0.99 -18.33 -25.72
CA ASP A 123 0.21 -19.15 -25.93
C ASP A 123 -0.19 -20.64 -25.89
N ASP A 124 0.28 -21.40 -26.88
CA ASP A 124 0.02 -22.84 -27.04
C ASP A 124 1.07 -23.70 -26.30
N ASN A 125 2.06 -23.07 -25.67
CA ASN A 125 3.12 -23.77 -24.95
C ASN A 125 2.67 -24.22 -23.55
N SER A 126 3.06 -25.44 -23.18
CA SER A 126 2.84 -26.00 -21.84
C SER A 126 3.86 -25.45 -20.83
N SER A 127 3.86 -24.14 -20.60
CA SER A 127 4.71 -23.46 -19.62
C SER A 127 3.86 -22.83 -18.50
N ILE A 128 4.45 -22.70 -17.31
CA ILE A 128 3.83 -21.96 -16.20
C ILE A 128 4.12 -20.47 -16.43
N ASN A 129 3.06 -19.70 -16.70
CA ASN A 129 3.14 -18.26 -16.89
C ASN A 129 2.56 -17.52 -15.67
N PHE A 130 3.34 -16.58 -15.11
CA PHE A 130 2.89 -15.72 -14.04
C PHE A 130 2.27 -14.43 -14.60
N LEU A 131 1.03 -14.15 -14.22
CA LEU A 131 0.33 -12.91 -14.53
C LEU A 131 0.41 -11.95 -13.34
N PHE A 132 0.77 -10.69 -13.61
CA PHE A 132 0.86 -9.68 -12.58
C PHE A 132 -0.39 -8.80 -12.54
N ASN A 133 -1.02 -8.71 -11.36
CA ASN A 133 -2.14 -7.82 -11.12
C ASN A 133 -1.74 -6.82 -10.03
N PHE A 134 -1.85 -5.52 -10.32
CA PHE A 134 -1.51 -4.46 -9.37
C PHE A 134 -2.78 -3.76 -8.89
N SER A 135 -2.85 -3.45 -7.59
CA SER A 135 -3.99 -2.80 -6.95
C SER A 135 -3.52 -1.54 -6.23
N LEU A 136 -3.70 -0.39 -6.87
CA LEU A 136 -3.32 0.90 -6.30
C LEU A 136 -4.49 1.55 -5.57
N PRO A 137 -4.32 2.03 -4.34
CA PRO A 137 -5.34 2.83 -3.68
C PRO A 137 -5.46 4.20 -4.36
N PHE A 138 -6.70 4.64 -4.53
CA PHE A 138 -7.04 5.96 -5.05
C PHE A 138 -8.02 6.64 -4.11
N PHE A 139 -7.68 7.84 -3.68
CA PHE A 139 -8.45 8.61 -2.71
C PHE A 139 -8.94 9.92 -3.32
N ALA A 140 -10.24 10.19 -3.19
CA ALA A 140 -10.86 11.43 -3.61
C ALA A 140 -11.40 12.18 -2.38
N GLY A 141 -10.98 13.42 -2.20
CA GLY A 141 -11.27 14.23 -1.01
C GLY A 141 -10.02 14.66 -0.26
N LYS A 142 -10.18 15.66 0.61
CA LYS A 142 -9.07 16.29 1.33
C LYS A 142 -8.44 15.32 2.34
N GLN A 143 -7.10 15.22 2.32
CA GLN A 143 -6.36 14.53 3.37
C GLN A 143 -6.35 15.40 4.64
N VAL A 144 -6.70 14.82 5.79
CA VAL A 144 -6.70 15.51 7.08
C VAL A 144 -5.82 14.75 8.07
N THR A 145 -5.43 15.42 9.15
CA THR A 145 -4.64 14.79 10.21
C THR A 145 -5.38 13.57 10.78
N PRO A 146 -4.73 12.40 10.89
CA PRO A 146 -5.34 11.21 11.48
C PRO A 146 -5.81 11.46 12.91
N GLN A 147 -7.02 10.97 13.21
CA GLN A 147 -7.58 10.94 14.57
C GLN A 147 -8.04 9.52 14.85
N LEU A 148 -7.29 8.82 15.69
CA LEU A 148 -7.53 7.41 16.00
C LEU A 148 -7.99 7.26 17.45
N ASN A 149 -9.02 6.46 17.66
CA ASN A 149 -9.38 5.93 18.97
C ASN A 149 -8.93 4.46 19.03
N ILE A 150 -8.26 4.08 20.10
CA ILE A 150 -7.53 2.81 20.22
C ILE A 150 -7.97 2.08 21.48
N ASP A 151 -8.16 0.77 21.35
CA ASP A 151 -8.43 -0.14 22.46
C ASP A 151 -7.58 -1.42 22.28
N LEU A 152 -6.91 -1.85 23.34
CA LEU A 152 -6.10 -3.06 23.36
C LEU A 152 -6.85 -4.13 24.15
N GLN A 153 -7.10 -5.27 23.53
CA GLN A 153 -7.79 -6.40 24.16
C GLN A 153 -6.86 -7.59 24.24
N LYS A 154 -6.76 -8.19 25.42
CA LYS A 154 -6.04 -9.44 25.63
C LYS A 154 -7.03 -10.60 25.78
N ILE A 155 -6.86 -11.65 24.97
CA ILE A 155 -7.68 -12.86 24.99
C ILE A 155 -6.73 -14.06 24.96
N ASN A 156 -6.68 -14.87 26.02
CA ASN A 156 -5.79 -16.03 26.15
C ASN A 156 -4.33 -15.71 25.78
N GLU A 157 -3.77 -14.67 26.40
CA GLU A 157 -2.41 -14.16 26.12
C GLU A 157 -2.18 -13.55 24.73
N LEU A 158 -3.16 -13.56 23.82
CA LEU A 158 -3.07 -12.88 22.52
C LEU A 158 -3.65 -11.46 22.61
N ALA A 159 -2.85 -10.48 22.18
CA ALA A 159 -3.24 -9.09 22.10
C ALA A 159 -3.86 -8.76 20.74
N TYR A 160 -5.04 -8.15 20.77
CA TYR A 160 -5.75 -7.61 19.62
C TYR A 160 -5.89 -6.10 19.76
N LEU A 161 -5.52 -5.38 18.71
CA LEU A 161 -5.68 -3.94 18.63
C LEU A 161 -6.96 -3.61 17.88
N ASN A 162 -7.88 -2.92 18.55
CA ASN A 162 -9.03 -2.28 17.93
C ASN A 162 -8.66 -0.83 17.62
N VAL A 163 -8.87 -0.42 16.36
CA VAL A 163 -8.60 0.95 15.92
C VAL A 163 -9.83 1.50 15.23
N ASN A 164 -10.30 2.66 15.68
CA ASN A 164 -11.37 3.42 15.05
C ASN A 164 -10.82 4.73 14.48
N ASN A 165 -10.94 4.93 13.17
CA ASN A 165 -10.52 6.15 12.50
C ASN A 165 -11.66 7.18 12.51
N LEU A 166 -11.55 8.15 13.40
CA LEU A 166 -12.53 9.24 13.56
C LEU A 166 -12.31 10.39 12.56
N SER A 167 -11.22 10.36 11.80
CA SER A 167 -10.92 11.42 10.84
C SER A 167 -11.70 11.29 9.53
N LYS A 168 -11.79 12.42 8.80
CA LYS A 168 -12.48 12.51 7.51
C LYS A 168 -11.65 11.96 6.32
N SER A 169 -10.45 11.44 6.57
CA SER A 169 -9.60 10.77 5.58
C SER A 169 -9.14 9.41 6.07
N HIS A 170 -8.60 8.59 5.18
CA HIS A 170 -8.01 7.31 5.58
C HIS A 170 -6.77 7.52 6.46
N ALA A 171 -6.43 6.50 7.24
CA ALA A 171 -5.14 6.36 7.91
C ALA A 171 -4.49 5.04 7.48
N LYS A 172 -3.16 5.00 7.43
CA LYS A 172 -2.40 3.80 7.14
C LYS A 172 -1.39 3.54 8.26
N ILE A 173 -1.65 2.51 9.06
CA ILE A 173 -0.75 2.07 10.12
C ILE A 173 0.38 1.26 9.49
N THR A 174 1.61 1.67 9.77
CA THR A 174 2.82 1.00 9.26
C THR A 174 3.57 0.25 10.36
N GLU A 175 3.38 0.63 11.62
CA GLU A 175 4.11 0.04 12.75
C GLU A 175 3.31 0.24 14.05
N VAL A 176 3.33 -0.77 14.91
CA VAL A 176 2.85 -0.70 16.30
C VAL A 176 3.95 -1.22 17.23
N ILE A 177 4.25 -0.44 18.27
CA ILE A 177 5.12 -0.82 19.38
C ILE A 177 4.31 -0.84 20.67
N VAL A 178 4.43 -1.89 21.46
CA VAL A 178 3.86 -1.98 22.82
C VAL A 178 4.97 -1.86 23.84
N LEU A 179 4.78 -0.98 24.82
CA LEU A 179 5.71 -0.70 25.90
C LEU A 179 5.07 -0.98 27.27
N ASP A 180 5.88 -1.41 28.23
CA ASP A 180 5.49 -1.47 29.64
C ASP A 180 5.46 -0.07 30.30
N SER A 181 5.06 -0.02 31.57
CA SER A 181 5.02 1.22 32.37
C SER A 181 6.39 1.86 32.62
N LYS A 182 7.48 1.12 32.38
CA LYS A 182 8.88 1.59 32.47
C LYS A 182 9.44 2.00 31.10
N ASN A 183 8.63 2.00 30.05
CA ASN A 183 9.00 2.23 28.65
C ASN A 183 9.93 1.16 28.04
N ASN A 184 9.98 -0.05 28.59
CA ASN A 184 10.65 -1.16 27.93
C ASN A 184 9.77 -1.68 26.79
N GLN A 185 10.37 -2.00 25.65
CA GLN A 185 9.65 -2.57 24.51
C GLN A 185 9.28 -4.02 24.76
N LEU A 186 7.98 -4.31 24.82
CA LEU A 186 7.44 -5.66 24.91
C LEU A 186 7.32 -6.32 23.54
N MET A 187 6.85 -5.56 22.54
CA MET A 187 6.78 -6.04 21.17
C MET A 187 6.81 -4.89 20.16
N LYS A 188 7.18 -5.22 18.93
CA LYS A 188 7.10 -4.34 17.75
C LYS A 188 6.64 -5.16 16.56
N LYS A 189 5.70 -4.63 15.79
CA LYS A 189 5.18 -5.28 14.59
C LYS A 189 4.93 -4.27 13.48
N ASP A 190 5.37 -4.62 12.29
CA ASP A 190 5.16 -3.84 11.07
C ASP A 190 3.84 -4.24 10.40
N PHE A 191 3.16 -3.26 9.81
CA PHE A 191 1.86 -3.44 9.19
C PHE A 191 1.80 -2.71 7.84
N VAL A 192 0.81 -3.10 7.02
CA VAL A 192 0.37 -2.32 5.86
C VAL A 192 -1.14 -2.22 5.93
N GLN A 193 -1.63 -1.63 7.02
CA GLN A 193 -3.04 -1.70 7.36
C GLN A 193 -3.71 -0.35 7.16
N TYR A 194 -4.68 -0.31 6.24
CA TYR A 194 -5.50 0.86 6.01
C TYR A 194 -6.76 0.83 6.86
N ILE A 195 -7.19 2.03 7.25
CA ILE A 195 -8.43 2.29 7.96
C ILE A 195 -9.10 3.44 7.25
N LEU A 196 -10.20 3.16 6.54
CA LEU A 196 -10.92 4.18 5.79
C LEU A 196 -11.57 5.20 6.74
N SER A 197 -11.99 6.34 6.18
CA SER A 197 -12.62 7.40 6.98
C SER A 197 -13.88 6.89 7.69
N GLY A 198 -13.94 7.07 9.01
CA GLY A 198 -15.08 6.62 9.83
C GLY A 198 -15.15 5.10 10.05
N ASN A 199 -14.19 4.33 9.54
CA ASN A 199 -14.15 2.88 9.70
C ASN A 199 -13.34 2.46 10.94
N LYS A 200 -13.60 1.22 11.34
CA LYS A 200 -12.89 0.54 12.43
C LYS A 200 -12.31 -0.77 11.91
N ILE A 201 -11.18 -1.17 12.48
CA ILE A 201 -10.54 -2.45 12.22
C ILE A 201 -10.10 -3.11 13.54
N LYS A 202 -9.95 -4.43 13.51
CA LYS A 202 -9.34 -5.21 14.58
C LYS A 202 -8.26 -6.10 13.99
N PHE A 203 -7.07 -6.11 14.58
CA PHE A 203 -5.99 -6.99 14.14
C PHE A 203 -5.13 -7.49 15.30
N GLU A 204 -4.55 -8.66 15.12
CA GLU A 204 -3.70 -9.31 16.12
C GLU A 204 -2.31 -8.69 16.13
N LEU A 205 -1.84 -8.32 17.32
CA LEU A 205 -0.45 -7.92 17.54
C LEU A 205 0.43 -9.15 17.76
N GLY A 206 -0.02 -10.10 18.57
CA GLY A 206 0.69 -11.33 18.92
C GLY A 206 0.55 -11.63 20.41
N GLU A 207 1.39 -12.53 20.93
CA GLU A 207 1.41 -12.84 22.37
C GLU A 207 1.89 -11.65 23.21
N LEU A 208 1.19 -11.39 24.31
CA LEU A 208 1.48 -10.34 25.29
C LEU A 208 1.30 -10.92 26.69
N LYS A 209 2.38 -11.13 27.44
CA LYS A 209 2.33 -11.80 28.75
C LYS A 209 2.00 -10.83 29.88
N GLU A 210 2.43 -9.60 29.72
CA GLU A 210 2.26 -8.53 30.67
C GLU A 210 0.79 -8.08 30.75
N ASN A 211 0.35 -7.72 31.95
CA ASN A 211 -0.97 -7.15 32.23
C ASN A 211 -0.80 -5.76 32.87
N GLY A 212 -1.87 -4.97 32.84
CA GLY A 212 -1.90 -3.66 33.52
C GLY A 212 -1.64 -2.49 32.57
N ASP A 213 -1.04 -1.42 33.11
CA ASP A 213 -0.86 -0.17 32.37
C ASP A 213 0.28 -0.29 31.35
N LEU A 214 -0.08 -0.12 30.07
CA LEU A 214 0.82 -0.20 28.93
C LEU A 214 0.76 1.09 28.10
N LYS A 215 1.71 1.23 27.18
CA LYS A 215 1.74 2.34 26.22
C LYS A 215 1.93 1.81 24.81
N LEU A 216 1.06 2.23 23.91
CA LEU A 216 1.20 1.99 22.47
C LEU A 216 1.89 3.17 21.80
N LYS A 217 2.81 2.89 20.89
CA LYS A 217 3.28 3.84 19.88
C LYS A 217 2.88 3.33 18.50
N ILE A 218 2.10 4.12 17.77
CA ILE A 218 1.59 3.75 16.45
C ILE A 218 2.16 4.71 15.41
N LYS A 219 2.83 4.16 14.39
CA LYS A 219 3.32 4.92 13.24
C LYS A 219 2.27 4.93 12.14
N VAL A 220 1.95 6.12 11.65
CA VAL A 220 1.00 6.34 10.55
C VAL A 220 1.74 7.05 9.41
N GLU A 221 1.55 6.58 8.17
CA GLU A 221 2.37 6.99 7.00
C GLU A 221 2.49 8.51 6.79
N ASP A 222 1.38 9.24 6.93
CA ASP A 222 1.32 10.70 6.73
C ASP A 222 1.39 11.50 8.04
N HIS A 223 1.91 10.91 9.11
CA HIS A 223 2.04 11.56 10.42
C HIS A 223 3.51 11.58 10.87
N GLU A 224 4.00 12.74 11.29
CA GLU A 224 5.36 12.85 11.83
C GLU A 224 5.46 12.22 13.21
N GLY A 225 6.36 11.25 13.36
CA GLY A 225 6.56 10.53 14.62
C GLY A 225 5.42 9.55 14.95
N TYR A 226 5.37 9.14 16.22
CA TYR A 226 4.40 8.16 16.70
C TYR A 226 3.21 8.85 17.37
N LEU A 227 2.02 8.33 17.11
CA LEU A 227 0.87 8.56 17.97
C LEU A 227 1.02 7.68 19.21
N GLU A 228 0.88 8.26 20.39
CA GLU A 228 1.08 7.56 21.66
C GLU A 228 -0.24 7.41 22.41
N PHE A 229 -0.55 6.18 22.86
CA PHE A 229 -1.80 5.87 23.56
C PHE A 229 -1.51 5.13 24.86
N PRO A 230 -1.91 5.65 26.02
CA PRO A 230 -1.98 4.85 27.23
C PRO A 230 -3.12 3.83 27.08
N VAL A 231 -2.84 2.56 27.34
CA VAL A 231 -3.81 1.47 27.27
C VAL A 231 -3.66 0.54 28.47
N LYS A 232 -4.64 -0.35 28.67
CA LYS A 232 -4.55 -1.43 29.65
C LYS A 232 -4.71 -2.78 28.96
N ALA A 233 -3.95 -3.78 29.40
CA ALA A 233 -4.11 -5.18 29.00
C ALA A 233 -4.66 -6.02 30.15
#